data_AF-A0A1D8IN30-F1
#
_entry.id   AF-A0A1D8IN30-F1
#
_cell.length_a   1.000
_cell.length_b   1.000
_cell.length_c   1.000
_cell.angle_alpha   90.00
_cell.angle_beta   90.00
_cell.angle_gamma   90.00
#
_symmetry.space_group_name_H-M   'P 1'
#
loop_
_entity.id
_entity.type
_entity.pdbx_description
1 polymer ?
#
loop_
_entity_poly.entity_id
_entity_poly.type
_entity_poly.pdbx_seq_one_letter_code
_entity_poly.pdbx_strand_id
1 'polypeptide(L)'
;MLEISVRFAPGFPDDTRAGLRAEGDVLPEYGQVWIWDMAYAQTLHALAGSEAGHSLREDLELWGINMSSKVFQPIDHIRAKGHLSLRPGFALDESLSSESVLTYRVTGAAGEMPKVEIAASAELTPEQRAAGVVALGQFFVDQNELFVKELPLHVLAFRKFYGDIAPESDPSSVDDAPMFAIQKALEYFNSVANGARH
;
A
#
# COMPACT_ATOMS: atom_id res chain seq x y z
N MET A 1 -12.15 -13.44 9.22
CA MET A 1 -10.76 -12.95 9.30
C MET A 1 -10.10 -13.22 7.97
N LEU A 2 -9.40 -12.23 7.40
CA LEU A 2 -8.55 -12.43 6.23
C LEU A 2 -7.09 -12.46 6.68
N GLU A 3 -6.31 -13.38 6.14
CA GLU A 3 -4.86 -13.44 6.30
C GLU A 3 -4.18 -13.31 4.93
N ILE A 4 -3.25 -12.35 4.80
CA ILE A 4 -2.46 -12.14 3.59
C ILE A 4 -0.99 -12.40 3.95
N SER A 5 -0.37 -13.39 3.31
CA SER A 5 1.04 -13.74 3.53
C SER A 5 1.88 -13.38 2.32
N VAL A 6 2.94 -12.60 2.56
CA VAL A 6 3.98 -12.24 1.60
C VAL A 6 5.24 -13.06 1.89
N ARG A 7 5.78 -13.69 0.85
CA ARG A 7 6.99 -14.51 0.87
C ARG A 7 8.04 -13.84 0.02
N PHE A 8 9.28 -13.77 0.48
CA PHE A 8 10.38 -13.13 -0.27
C PHE A 8 11.31 -14.15 -0.88
N ALA A 9 11.83 -13.86 -2.07
CA ALA A 9 12.79 -14.75 -2.71
C ALA A 9 14.03 -14.95 -1.82
N PRO A 10 14.65 -16.14 -1.78
CA PRO A 10 15.83 -16.36 -0.95
C PRO A 10 17.02 -15.44 -1.27
N GLY A 11 17.06 -14.86 -2.47
CA GLY A 11 18.08 -13.90 -2.91
C GLY A 11 17.69 -12.42 -2.74
N PHE A 12 16.64 -12.10 -1.98
CA PHE A 12 16.22 -10.71 -1.75
C PHE A 12 17.32 -9.93 -1.00
N PRO A 13 17.67 -8.68 -1.36
CA PRO A 13 16.99 -7.79 -2.31
C PRO A 13 17.43 -7.87 -3.78
N ASP A 14 18.43 -8.68 -4.12
CA ASP A 14 18.91 -8.80 -5.51
C ASP A 14 17.89 -9.51 -6.42
N ASP A 15 17.10 -10.43 -5.86
CA ASP A 15 15.93 -11.04 -6.49
C ASP A 15 14.65 -10.34 -5.97
N THR A 16 14.17 -9.34 -6.72
CA THR A 16 13.04 -8.46 -6.37
C THR A 16 11.66 -9.12 -6.54
N ARG A 17 11.58 -10.45 -6.40
CA ARG A 17 10.32 -11.20 -6.45
C ARG A 17 9.76 -11.45 -5.05
N ALA A 18 8.44 -11.36 -4.95
CA ALA A 18 7.69 -11.80 -3.77
C ALA A 18 6.48 -12.64 -4.18
N GLY A 19 6.14 -13.66 -3.39
CA GLY A 19 4.90 -14.41 -3.53
C GLY A 19 3.87 -13.88 -2.54
N LEU A 20 2.63 -13.70 -2.98
CA LEU A 20 1.55 -13.27 -2.10
C LEU A 20 0.40 -14.27 -2.14
N ARG A 21 -0.11 -14.63 -0.97
CA ARG A 21 -1.25 -15.53 -0.82
C ARG A 21 -2.25 -14.94 0.17
N ALA A 22 -3.51 -14.83 -0.25
CA ALA A 22 -4.61 -14.40 0.59
C ALA A 22 -5.51 -15.60 0.94
N GLU A 23 -5.83 -15.77 2.22
CA GLU A 23 -6.69 -16.84 2.74
C GLU A 23 -7.73 -16.29 3.71
N GLY A 24 -8.93 -16.87 3.71
CA GLY A 24 -10.03 -16.48 4.61
C GLY A 24 -11.12 -15.67 3.90
N ASP A 25 -11.74 -14.76 4.64
CA ASP A 25 -12.90 -14.00 4.17
C ASP A 25 -12.55 -13.01 3.05
N VAL A 26 -13.46 -12.82 2.10
CA VAL A 26 -13.33 -11.78 1.07
C VAL A 26 -13.65 -10.44 1.70
N LEU A 27 -12.68 -9.52 1.67
CA LEU A 27 -12.91 -8.16 2.12
C LEU A 27 -13.79 -7.39 1.14
N PRO A 28 -14.55 -6.40 1.64
CA PRO A 28 -15.17 -5.43 0.75
C PRO A 28 -14.12 -4.69 -0.09
N GLU A 29 -14.44 -4.42 -1.35
CA GLU A 29 -13.55 -3.76 -2.32
C GLU A 29 -13.01 -2.40 -1.82
N TYR A 30 -13.85 -1.64 -1.09
CA TYR A 30 -13.48 -0.38 -0.46
C TYR A 30 -12.55 -0.52 0.76
N GLY A 31 -12.43 -1.72 1.35
CA GLY A 31 -11.59 -1.96 2.52
C GLY A 31 -10.11 -2.12 2.18
N GLN A 32 -9.76 -2.37 0.91
CA GLN A 32 -8.38 -2.63 0.48
C GLN A 32 -7.47 -1.43 0.69
N VAL A 33 -7.94 -0.21 0.41
CA VAL A 33 -7.15 1.02 0.62
C VAL A 33 -6.84 1.26 2.08
N TRP A 34 -7.80 1.02 2.98
CA TRP A 34 -7.58 1.16 4.43
C TRP A 34 -6.56 0.15 4.95
N ILE A 35 -6.61 -1.08 4.45
CA ILE A 35 -5.63 -2.09 4.84
C ILE A 35 -4.24 -1.71 4.38
N TRP A 36 -4.14 -1.22 3.15
CA TRP A 36 -2.87 -0.73 2.62
C TRP A 36 -2.35 0.47 3.42
N ASP A 37 -3.20 1.46 3.72
CA ASP A 37 -2.84 2.64 4.51
C ASP A 37 -2.29 2.26 5.89
N MET A 38 -2.99 1.37 6.61
CA MET A 38 -2.56 0.90 7.93
C MET A 38 -1.26 0.09 7.85
N ALA A 39 -1.14 -0.80 6.86
CA ALA A 39 0.08 -1.56 6.64
C ALA A 39 1.26 -0.66 6.32
N TYR A 40 1.03 0.37 5.51
CA TYR A 40 2.04 1.35 5.11
C TYR A 40 2.50 2.20 6.30
N ALA A 41 1.57 2.75 7.08
CA ALA A 41 1.89 3.56 8.26
C ALA A 41 2.67 2.76 9.31
N GLN A 42 2.22 1.55 9.64
CA GLN A 42 2.93 0.64 10.55
C GLN A 42 4.32 0.29 10.06
N THR A 43 4.47 0.05 8.74
CA THR A 43 5.77 -0.28 8.14
C THR A 43 6.71 0.91 8.16
N LEU A 44 6.24 2.11 7.81
CA LEU A 44 7.06 3.32 7.86
C LEU A 44 7.51 3.65 9.27
N HIS A 45 6.63 3.51 10.26
CA HIS A 45 7.01 3.68 11.66
C HIS A 45 8.09 2.67 12.09
N ALA A 46 7.92 1.39 11.74
CA ALA A 46 8.90 0.35 12.04
C ALA A 46 10.26 0.57 11.32
N LEU A 47 10.25 1.30 10.20
CA LEU A 47 11.42 1.62 9.38
C LEU A 47 11.89 3.07 9.57
N ALA A 48 11.40 3.79 10.58
CA ALA A 48 11.68 5.21 10.74
C ALA A 48 13.20 5.50 10.83
N GLY A 49 13.67 6.41 9.98
CA GLY A 49 15.09 6.76 9.88
C GLY A 49 15.98 5.76 9.13
N SER A 50 15.42 4.68 8.58
CA SER A 50 16.16 3.72 7.76
C SER A 50 16.16 4.09 6.27
N GLU A 51 17.18 3.64 5.55
CA GLU A 51 17.27 3.80 4.08
C GLU A 51 16.10 3.08 3.37
N ALA A 52 15.72 1.89 3.84
CA ALA A 52 14.59 1.14 3.29
C ALA A 52 13.26 1.90 3.44
N GLY A 53 13.04 2.59 4.56
CA GLY A 53 11.88 3.46 4.76
C GLY A 53 11.90 4.66 3.81
N HIS A 54 13.06 5.30 3.63
CA HIS A 54 13.21 6.41 2.69
C HIS A 54 12.96 5.98 1.23
N SER A 55 13.57 4.87 0.80
CA SER A 55 13.39 4.31 -0.54
C SER A 55 11.93 3.90 -0.80
N LEU A 56 11.26 3.28 0.19
CA LEU A 56 9.84 2.96 0.09
C LEU A 56 8.99 4.20 -0.17
N ARG A 57 9.25 5.29 0.57
CA ARG A 57 8.55 6.56 0.36
C ARG A 57 8.82 7.11 -1.03
N GLU A 58 10.08 7.18 -1.44
CA GLU A 58 10.45 7.73 -2.75
C GLU A 58 9.77 6.99 -3.90
N ASP A 59 9.80 5.65 -3.88
CA ASP A 59 9.15 4.80 -4.88
C ASP A 59 7.65 5.09 -4.98
N LEU A 60 6.96 5.07 -3.83
CA LEU A 60 5.51 5.28 -3.78
C LEU A 60 5.16 6.72 -4.16
N GLU A 61 5.86 7.72 -3.64
CA GLU A 61 5.64 9.14 -3.95
C GLU A 61 5.82 9.40 -5.45
N LEU A 62 6.88 8.88 -6.06
CA LEU A 62 7.11 8.99 -7.50
C LEU A 62 5.98 8.32 -8.29
N TRP A 63 5.57 7.13 -7.90
CA TRP A 63 4.44 6.43 -8.51
C TRP A 63 3.13 7.23 -8.37
N GLY A 64 2.82 7.74 -7.18
CA GLY A 64 1.62 8.50 -6.86
C GLY A 64 1.55 9.82 -7.65
N ILE A 65 2.66 10.56 -7.76
CA ILE A 65 2.77 11.75 -8.61
C ILE A 65 2.45 11.38 -10.06
N ASN A 66 3.09 10.32 -10.57
CA ASN A 66 2.90 9.88 -11.94
C ASN A 66 1.45 9.44 -12.21
N MET A 67 0.81 8.80 -11.24
CA MET A 67 -0.56 8.29 -11.37
C MET A 67 -1.65 9.34 -11.11
N SER A 68 -1.37 10.40 -10.36
CA SER A 68 -2.36 11.43 -9.99
C SER A 68 -3.07 12.08 -11.20
N SER A 69 -2.34 12.29 -12.30
CA SER A 69 -2.89 12.83 -13.56
C SER A 69 -3.61 11.78 -14.43
N LYS A 70 -3.52 10.50 -14.05
CA LYS A 70 -4.01 9.36 -14.83
C LYS A 70 -5.26 8.72 -14.22
N VAL A 71 -5.67 9.10 -13.00
CA VAL A 71 -6.82 8.51 -12.29
C VAL A 71 -8.15 8.57 -13.07
N PHE A 72 -8.29 9.53 -14.00
CA PHE A 72 -9.47 9.68 -14.87
C PHE A 72 -9.34 8.98 -16.23
N GLN A 73 -8.17 8.40 -16.54
CA GLN A 73 -7.95 7.70 -17.81
C GLN A 73 -8.51 6.26 -17.73
N PRO A 74 -8.90 5.66 -18.86
CA PRO A 74 -9.28 4.25 -18.91
C PRO A 74 -8.14 3.36 -18.39
N ILE A 75 -8.47 2.37 -17.54
CA ILE A 75 -7.45 1.54 -16.88
C ILE A 75 -6.58 0.77 -17.89
N ASP A 76 -7.16 0.29 -18.99
CA ASP A 76 -6.42 -0.43 -20.02
C ASP A 76 -5.37 0.45 -20.69
N HIS A 77 -5.64 1.76 -20.80
CA HIS A 77 -4.67 2.71 -21.32
C HIS A 77 -3.48 2.90 -20.36
N ILE A 78 -3.75 2.90 -19.05
CA ILE A 78 -2.72 3.01 -18.00
C ILE A 78 -1.88 1.72 -17.98
N ARG A 79 -2.54 0.56 -18.02
CA ARG A 79 -1.94 -0.78 -18.05
C ARG A 79 -1.03 -0.97 -19.27
N ALA A 80 -1.51 -0.63 -20.46
CA ALA A 80 -0.73 -0.75 -21.71
C ALA A 80 0.56 0.09 -21.70
N LYS A 81 0.61 1.16 -20.89
CA LYS A 81 1.79 2.02 -20.71
C LYS A 81 2.71 1.58 -19.56
N GLY A 82 2.38 0.49 -18.85
CA GLY A 82 3.18 -0.03 -17.75
C GLY A 82 3.17 0.84 -16.49
N HIS A 83 2.16 1.69 -16.30
CA HIS A 83 2.09 2.60 -15.15
C HIS A 83 1.54 1.96 -13.87
N LEU A 84 1.09 0.70 -13.92
CA LEU A 84 0.52 -0.01 -12.78
C LEU A 84 1.57 -0.66 -11.85
N SER A 85 2.84 -0.66 -12.23
CA SER A 85 3.92 -1.19 -11.38
C SER A 85 4.24 -0.20 -10.27
N LEU A 86 3.98 -0.56 -9.00
CA LEU A 86 4.27 0.32 -7.86
C LEU A 86 5.76 0.59 -7.68
N ARG A 87 6.59 -0.43 -7.92
CA ARG A 87 8.06 -0.36 -7.88
C ARG A 87 8.62 -0.97 -9.16
N PRO A 88 9.45 -0.25 -9.94
CA PRO A 88 10.08 -0.82 -11.13
C PRO A 88 10.92 -2.06 -10.80
N GLY A 89 10.79 -3.11 -11.60
CA GLY A 89 11.54 -4.36 -11.43
C GLY A 89 11.04 -5.27 -10.30
N PHE A 90 10.08 -4.82 -9.49
CA PHE A 90 9.42 -5.68 -8.51
C PHE A 90 8.34 -6.53 -9.19
N ALA A 91 8.24 -7.81 -8.83
CA ALA A 91 7.26 -8.72 -9.42
C ALA A 91 6.63 -9.63 -8.37
N LEU A 92 5.32 -9.87 -8.54
CA LEU A 92 4.61 -10.91 -7.81
C LEU A 92 4.76 -12.27 -8.51
N ASP A 93 5.16 -13.29 -7.76
CA ASP A 93 5.35 -14.67 -8.22
C ASP A 93 4.60 -15.62 -7.29
N GLU A 94 3.40 -16.03 -7.69
CA GLU A 94 2.54 -16.92 -6.89
C GLU A 94 3.16 -18.31 -6.64
N SER A 95 4.15 -18.72 -7.44
CA SER A 95 4.83 -20.00 -7.28
C SER A 95 5.91 -19.98 -6.18
N LEU A 96 6.23 -18.79 -5.65
CA LEU A 96 7.32 -18.60 -4.71
C LEU A 96 7.00 -19.22 -3.33
N SER A 97 7.74 -20.26 -2.97
CA SER A 97 7.80 -20.79 -1.60
C SER A 97 9.05 -20.30 -0.89
N SER A 98 8.89 -19.71 0.29
CA SER A 98 9.99 -19.23 1.14
C SER A 98 9.57 -19.22 2.61
N GLU A 99 10.56 -19.39 3.50
CA GLU A 99 10.40 -19.32 4.97
C GLU A 99 10.38 -17.87 5.48
N SER A 100 10.88 -16.91 4.69
CA SER A 100 10.79 -15.48 4.98
C SER A 100 9.37 -14.99 4.68
N VAL A 101 8.52 -15.00 5.71
CA VAL A 101 7.10 -14.67 5.58
C VAL A 101 6.74 -13.44 6.41
N LEU A 102 6.09 -12.48 5.77
CA LEU A 102 5.38 -11.37 6.39
C LEU A 102 3.87 -11.63 6.27
N THR A 103 3.14 -11.55 7.37
CA THR A 103 1.71 -11.83 7.43
C THR A 103 0.94 -10.61 7.88
N TYR A 104 -0.07 -10.22 7.11
CA TYR A 104 -1.08 -9.24 7.46
C TYR A 104 -2.34 -9.98 7.90
N ARG A 105 -2.72 -9.84 9.17
CA ARG A 105 -4.00 -10.33 9.68
C ARG A 105 -4.98 -9.18 9.71
N VAL A 106 -6.05 -9.34 8.97
CA VAL A 106 -7.11 -8.34 8.83
C VAL A 106 -8.37 -8.84 9.52
N THR A 107 -8.84 -8.05 10.48
CA THR A 107 -10.10 -8.27 11.17
C THR A 107 -10.98 -7.05 11.01
N GLY A 108 -12.25 -7.24 10.67
CA GLY A 108 -13.20 -6.14 10.46
C GLY A 108 -14.48 -6.63 9.81
N ALA A 109 -15.53 -5.82 9.92
CA ALA A 109 -16.81 -6.02 9.27
C ALA A 109 -17.11 -4.90 8.25
N ALA A 110 -18.08 -5.13 7.36
CA ALA A 110 -18.51 -4.11 6.42
C ALA A 110 -19.01 -2.85 7.17
N GLY A 111 -18.51 -1.68 6.78
CA GLY A 111 -18.85 -0.41 7.42
C GLY A 111 -18.04 -0.10 8.70
N GLU A 112 -17.14 -0.97 9.11
CA GLU A 112 -16.20 -0.75 10.21
C GLU A 112 -14.77 -0.57 9.68
N MET A 113 -13.96 0.16 10.43
CA MET A 113 -12.55 0.29 10.13
C MET A 113 -11.84 -1.05 10.42
N PRO A 114 -11.15 -1.66 9.44
CA PRO A 114 -10.44 -2.91 9.66
C PRO A 114 -9.29 -2.66 10.61
N LYS A 115 -8.99 -3.66 11.44
CA LYS A 115 -7.73 -3.74 12.18
C LYS A 115 -6.76 -4.60 11.38
N VAL A 116 -5.58 -4.06 11.13
CA VAL A 116 -4.48 -4.76 10.46
C VAL A 116 -3.36 -5.01 11.46
N GLU A 117 -3.03 -6.28 11.68
CA GLU A 117 -1.89 -6.70 12.49
C GLU A 117 -0.81 -7.28 11.58
N ILE A 118 0.43 -6.83 11.77
CA ILE A 118 1.58 -7.31 11.00
C ILE A 118 2.39 -8.28 11.87
N ALA A 119 2.57 -9.50 11.39
CA ALA A 119 3.42 -10.52 11.99
C ALA A 119 4.51 -10.97 11.02
N ALA A 120 5.64 -11.42 11.53
CA ALA A 120 6.72 -12.00 10.74
C ALA A 120 7.14 -13.36 11.31
N SER A 121 7.38 -14.34 10.45
CA SER A 121 7.84 -15.69 10.87
C SER A 121 9.29 -15.69 11.39
N ALA A 122 10.10 -14.72 10.95
CA ALA A 122 11.50 -14.54 11.30
C ALA A 122 11.87 -13.05 11.36
N GLU A 123 13.11 -12.73 11.73
CA GLU A 123 13.66 -11.38 11.55
C GLU A 123 13.80 -11.07 10.05
N LEU A 124 12.78 -10.40 9.49
CA LEU A 124 12.82 -9.86 8.14
C LEU A 124 13.74 -8.64 8.08
N THR A 125 14.49 -8.51 6.99
CA THR A 125 15.31 -7.32 6.75
C THR A 125 14.44 -6.08 6.54
N PRO A 126 14.98 -4.86 6.73
CA PRO A 126 14.27 -3.63 6.42
C PRO A 126 13.70 -3.59 5.00
N GLU A 127 14.46 -4.08 4.02
CA GLU A 127 14.08 -4.11 2.59
C GLU A 127 12.93 -5.08 2.35
N GLN A 128 12.93 -6.24 3.00
CA GLN A 128 11.81 -7.19 2.94
C GLN A 128 10.55 -6.59 3.55
N ARG A 129 10.64 -5.91 4.69
CA ARG A 129 9.49 -5.22 5.30
C ARG A 129 8.91 -4.16 4.38
N ALA A 130 9.76 -3.32 3.79
CA ALA A 130 9.35 -2.32 2.82
C ALA A 130 8.68 -2.96 1.58
N ALA A 131 9.28 -4.02 1.05
CA ALA A 131 8.75 -4.76 -0.09
C ALA A 131 7.42 -5.46 0.22
N GLY A 132 7.14 -5.80 1.48
CA GLY A 132 5.84 -6.35 1.90
C GLY A 132 4.68 -5.42 1.57
N VAL A 133 4.82 -4.12 1.84
CA VAL A 133 3.78 -3.12 1.54
C VAL A 133 3.63 -2.93 0.02
N VAL A 134 4.73 -2.96 -0.72
CA VAL A 134 4.70 -2.92 -2.18
C VAL A 134 4.00 -4.15 -2.75
N ALA A 135 4.28 -5.35 -2.22
CA ALA A 135 3.62 -6.58 -2.62
C ALA A 135 2.11 -6.53 -2.36
N LEU A 136 1.71 -6.06 -1.18
CA LEU A 136 0.30 -5.89 -0.80
C LEU A 136 -0.41 -4.90 -1.74
N GLY A 137 0.21 -3.75 -1.99
CA GLY A 137 -0.33 -2.75 -2.91
C GLY A 137 -0.43 -3.28 -4.34
N GLN A 138 0.59 -3.97 -4.83
CA GLN A 138 0.60 -4.52 -6.19
C GLN A 138 -0.50 -5.57 -6.37
N PHE A 139 -0.71 -6.42 -5.36
CA PHE A 139 -1.79 -7.41 -5.37
C PHE A 139 -3.18 -6.77 -5.46
N PHE A 140 -3.42 -5.68 -4.73
CA PHE A 140 -4.68 -4.94 -4.85
C PHE A 140 -4.81 -4.19 -6.18
N VAL A 141 -3.71 -3.62 -6.71
CA VAL A 141 -3.67 -3.01 -8.05
C VAL A 141 -4.10 -3.99 -9.14
N ASP A 142 -3.67 -5.25 -9.03
CA ASP A 142 -3.95 -6.28 -10.05
C ASP A 142 -5.41 -6.77 -10.01
N GLN A 143 -6.13 -6.54 -8.90
CA GLN A 143 -7.47 -7.07 -8.68
C GLN A 143 -8.59 -6.01 -8.67
N ASN A 144 -8.27 -4.77 -8.34
CA ASN A 144 -9.27 -3.74 -8.02
C ASN A 144 -8.95 -2.41 -8.72
N GLU A 145 -9.74 -2.07 -9.74
CA GLU A 145 -9.58 -0.82 -10.50
C GLU A 145 -9.86 0.43 -9.66
N LEU A 146 -10.76 0.34 -8.68
CA LEU A 146 -11.04 1.46 -7.78
C LEU A 146 -9.82 1.76 -6.90
N PHE A 147 -9.20 0.71 -6.36
CA PHE A 147 -7.95 0.84 -5.58
C PHE A 147 -6.85 1.53 -6.41
N VAL A 148 -6.67 1.16 -7.67
CA VAL A 148 -5.68 1.81 -8.55
C VAL A 148 -5.91 3.32 -8.69
N LYS A 149 -7.17 3.74 -8.73
CA LYS A 149 -7.54 5.16 -8.89
C LYS A 149 -7.42 5.95 -7.59
N GLU A 150 -7.66 5.29 -6.46
CA GLU A 150 -7.68 5.90 -5.14
C GLU A 150 -6.27 5.99 -4.52
N LEU A 151 -5.47 4.93 -4.65
CA LEU A 151 -4.14 4.83 -4.04
C LEU A 151 -3.22 6.04 -4.28
N PRO A 152 -3.13 6.64 -5.50
CA PRO A 152 -2.29 7.81 -5.72
C PRO A 152 -2.63 8.99 -4.81
N LEU A 153 -3.91 9.21 -4.51
CA LEU A 153 -4.35 10.28 -3.61
C LEU A 153 -3.90 9.99 -2.17
N HIS A 154 -4.02 8.74 -1.73
CA HIS A 154 -3.60 8.31 -0.40
C HIS A 154 -2.08 8.46 -0.23
N VAL A 155 -1.30 7.97 -1.18
CA VAL A 155 0.16 8.15 -1.22
C VAL A 155 0.56 9.62 -1.10
N LEU A 156 -0.09 10.51 -1.87
CA LEU A 156 0.19 11.95 -1.81
C LEU A 156 -0.26 12.59 -0.49
N ALA A 157 -1.32 12.08 0.13
CA ALA A 157 -1.75 12.52 1.44
C ALA A 157 -0.77 12.08 2.55
N PHE A 158 -0.25 10.84 2.49
CA PHE A 158 0.84 10.38 3.36
C PHE A 158 2.10 11.24 3.21
N ARG A 159 2.50 11.54 1.97
CA ARG A 159 3.61 12.47 1.69
C ARG A 159 3.40 13.81 2.38
N LYS A 160 2.19 14.37 2.28
CA LYS A 160 1.85 15.64 2.93
C LYS A 160 1.87 15.51 4.45
N PHE A 161 1.31 14.44 5.01
CA PHE A 161 1.30 14.20 6.45
C PHE A 161 2.73 14.15 7.02
N TYR A 162 3.60 13.33 6.43
CA TYR A 162 4.97 13.19 6.91
C TYR A 162 5.87 14.40 6.58
N GLY A 163 5.48 15.24 5.62
CA GLY A 163 6.17 16.49 5.32
C GLY A 163 5.77 17.65 6.24
N ASP A 164 4.49 17.73 6.62
CA ASP A 164 3.92 18.95 7.22
C ASP A 164 3.40 18.77 8.66
N ILE A 165 3.12 17.53 9.10
CA ILE A 165 2.35 17.25 10.33
C ILE A 165 3.20 16.54 11.38
N ALA A 166 3.64 15.31 11.11
CA ALA A 166 4.40 14.51 12.07
C ALA A 166 5.34 13.55 11.34
N PRO A 167 6.56 13.27 11.86
CA PRO A 167 7.46 12.30 11.26
C PRO A 167 6.97 10.86 11.45
N GLU A 168 7.51 9.92 10.67
CA GLU A 168 7.20 8.49 10.78
C GLU A 168 7.60 7.90 12.13
N SER A 169 8.61 8.48 12.79
CA SER A 169 9.05 8.05 14.11
C SER A 169 8.06 8.39 15.22
N ASP A 170 7.06 9.25 14.96
CA ASP A 170 5.99 9.53 15.93
C ASP A 170 5.07 8.31 16.05
N PRO A 171 4.88 7.72 17.25
CA PRO A 171 3.97 6.60 17.44
C PRO A 171 2.52 6.90 17.01
N SER A 172 2.05 8.15 17.14
CA SER A 172 0.67 8.49 16.74
C SER A 172 0.49 8.43 15.22
N SER A 173 1.58 8.55 14.44
CA SER A 173 1.53 8.53 12.99
C SER A 173 1.01 7.22 12.40
N VAL A 174 1.08 6.12 13.17
CA VAL A 174 0.53 4.81 12.78
C VAL A 174 -0.99 4.89 12.56
N ASP A 175 -1.68 5.71 13.34
CA ASP A 175 -3.14 5.89 13.26
C ASP A 175 -3.52 7.20 12.55
N ASP A 176 -2.79 8.29 12.83
CA ASP A 176 -3.11 9.63 12.33
C ASP A 176 -2.90 9.75 10.82
N ALA A 177 -1.84 9.13 10.27
CA ALA A 177 -1.52 9.25 8.86
C ALA A 177 -2.56 8.54 7.94
N PRO A 178 -2.99 7.29 8.23
CA PRO A 178 -4.13 6.68 7.54
C PRO A 178 -5.41 7.53 7.60
N MET A 179 -5.75 8.05 8.78
CA MET A 179 -6.95 8.88 8.95
C MET A 179 -6.87 10.18 8.14
N PHE A 180 -5.69 10.80 8.10
CA PHE A 180 -5.44 11.97 7.27
C PHE A 180 -5.60 11.65 5.78
N ALA A 181 -5.08 10.51 5.32
CA ALA A 181 -5.21 10.08 3.93
C ALA A 181 -6.67 9.91 3.51
N ILE A 182 -7.47 9.23 4.33
CA ILE A 182 -8.91 9.02 4.12
C ILE A 182 -9.65 10.36 4.04
N GLN A 183 -9.38 11.29 4.98
CA GLN A 183 -10.01 12.60 4.97
C GLN A 183 -9.69 13.39 3.69
N LYS A 184 -8.43 13.34 3.23
CA LYS A 184 -8.01 14.02 2.00
C LYS A 184 -8.62 13.41 0.75
N ALA A 185 -8.75 12.09 0.69
CA ALA A 185 -9.43 11.41 -0.41
C ALA A 185 -10.92 11.79 -0.46
N LEU A 186 -11.61 11.79 0.68
CA LEU A 186 -13.01 12.21 0.77
C LEU A 186 -13.22 13.67 0.35
N GLU A 187 -12.36 14.59 0.80
CA GLU A 187 -12.36 16.00 0.38
C GLU A 187 -12.22 16.12 -1.14
N TYR A 188 -11.27 15.37 -1.72
CA TYR A 188 -11.03 15.38 -3.16
C TYR A 188 -12.24 14.88 -3.95
N PHE A 189 -12.77 13.70 -3.63
CA PHE A 189 -13.92 13.13 -4.35
C PHE A 189 -15.19 13.99 -4.21
N ASN A 190 -15.43 14.58 -3.04
CA ASN A 190 -16.52 15.54 -2.85
C ASN A 190 -16.34 16.79 -3.71
N SER A 191 -15.11 17.31 -3.84
CA SER A 191 -14.83 18.47 -4.68
C SER A 191 -15.07 18.19 -6.17
N VAL A 192 -14.67 17.01 -6.65
CA VAL A 192 -14.88 16.57 -8.03
C VAL A 192 -16.37 16.34 -8.33
N ALA A 193 -17.10 15.69 -7.41
CA ALA A 193 -18.53 15.44 -7.55
C ALA A 193 -19.37 16.72 -7.56
N ASN A 194 -18.98 17.73 -6.77
CA ASN A 194 -19.66 19.03 -6.77
C ASN A 194 -19.27 19.89 -7.99
N GLY A 195 -18.04 19.80 -8.47
CA GLY A 195 -17.59 20.49 -9.68
C GLY A 195 -18.23 19.97 -10.97
N ALA A 196 -18.65 18.69 -11.00
CA ALA A 196 -19.34 18.09 -12.14
C ALA A 196 -20.84 18.44 -12.27
N ARG A 197 -21.40 19.21 -11.33
CA ARG A 197 -22.82 19.63 -11.31
C ARG A 197 -23.04 21.08 -11.76
N HIS A 198 -22.01 21.73 -12.29
CA HIS A 198 -22.06 23.08 -12.87
C HIS A 198 -21.66 23.06 -14.35
#